data_AF-T1QX52-F1
#
_entry.id   AF-T1QX52-F1
#
_cell.length_a   1.000
_cell.length_b   1.000
_cell.length_c   1.000
_cell.angle_alpha   90.00
_cell.angle_beta   90.00
_cell.angle_gamma   90.00
#
_symmetry.space_group_name_H-M   'P 1'
#
loop_
_entity.id
_entity.type
_entity.pdbx_description
1 polymer ?
#
loop_
_entity_poly.entity_id
_entity_poly.type
_entity_poly.pdbx_seq_one_letter_code
_entity_poly.pdbx_strand_id
1 'polypeptide(L)'
;SPGRQQVDLTGVRDEDLAPFLIRKRWETEPHPYIFFNDDHASMTFIGFHLQPNDQNFVDAIEPTSGRVIKRNVMTKALYEGLKLQRVPFNIDFDSLPRGEKIERLCNVLGIQWPLDPDETYELTTDNILKMLAIHMRFRCGIPVIIMGETGCGKTRLIKFLCELRRSGVATENMKLVKVHGGTTSDMIYTKVREAEEIASFNKEEYGFDSVLFFDEANTTEAISSIKEVLCDKTVKGSSLTPDCGLQIIAACNPYRKHTDEMIQR
;
A
#
# COMPACT_ATOMS: atom_id res chain seq x y z
N SER A 1 27.48 0.16 -27.18
CA SER A 1 26.59 1.17 -27.78
C SER A 1 25.77 0.56 -28.89
N PRO A 2 24.44 0.52 -28.71
CA PRO A 2 23.51 1.01 -29.73
C PRO A 2 22.57 2.08 -29.14
N GLY A 3 22.48 3.19 -29.86
CA GLY A 3 21.36 4.15 -29.91
C GLY A 3 20.71 4.61 -28.61
N ARG A 4 21.18 5.73 -28.05
CA ARG A 4 20.30 6.66 -27.32
C ARG A 4 19.19 7.10 -28.28
N GLN A 5 17.99 6.55 -28.16
CA GLN A 5 16.80 7.23 -28.66
C GLN A 5 16.48 8.33 -27.65
N GLN A 6 16.88 9.55 -27.99
CA GLN A 6 16.35 10.75 -27.39
C GLN A 6 14.85 10.74 -27.69
N VAL A 7 14.02 10.51 -26.68
CA VAL A 7 12.57 10.64 -26.85
C VAL A 7 12.31 12.13 -26.94
N ASP A 8 12.13 12.61 -28.18
CA ASP A 8 11.65 13.95 -28.44
C ASP A 8 10.22 14.06 -27.92
N LEU A 9 10.03 14.82 -26.84
CA LEU A 9 8.73 15.04 -26.21
C LEU A 9 7.95 16.19 -26.86
N THR A 10 8.43 16.75 -27.98
CA THR A 10 7.64 17.70 -28.77
C THR A 10 6.47 16.98 -29.44
N GLY A 11 5.25 17.25 -28.96
CA GLY A 11 4.02 16.78 -29.60
C GLY A 11 3.35 15.54 -29.00
N VAL A 12 3.56 15.22 -27.71
CA VAL A 12 2.81 14.16 -27.01
C VAL A 12 1.30 14.37 -27.21
N ARG A 13 0.66 13.45 -27.93
CA ARG A 13 -0.79 13.44 -28.18
C ARG A 13 -1.47 12.77 -26.98
N ASP A 14 -2.74 13.10 -26.75
CA ASP A 14 -3.50 12.48 -25.64
C ASP A 14 -3.56 10.94 -25.76
N GLU A 15 -3.44 10.41 -26.99
CA GLU A 15 -3.31 8.97 -27.28
C GLU A 15 -2.07 8.33 -26.64
N ASP A 16 -0.96 9.06 -26.53
CA ASP A 16 0.31 8.58 -25.97
C ASP A 16 0.24 8.46 -24.44
N LEU A 17 -0.67 9.19 -23.80
CA LEU A 17 -0.94 9.12 -22.36
C LEU A 17 -1.92 7.99 -22.00
N ALA A 18 -2.72 7.52 -22.95
CA ALA A 18 -3.79 6.53 -22.72
C ALA A 18 -3.34 5.25 -21.99
N PRO A 19 -2.14 4.68 -22.22
CA PRO A 19 -1.64 3.52 -21.47
C PRO A 19 -1.37 3.81 -19.99
N PHE A 20 -1.08 5.08 -19.66
CA PHE A 20 -0.71 5.53 -18.31
C PHE A 20 -1.90 6.12 -17.55
N LEU A 21 -3.04 6.33 -18.22
CA LEU A 21 -4.26 6.78 -17.59
C LEU A 21 -4.85 5.70 -16.68
N ILE A 22 -5.03 6.07 -15.41
CA ILE A 22 -5.65 5.20 -14.41
C ILE A 22 -7.11 4.92 -14.80
N ARG A 23 -7.41 3.66 -15.12
CA ARG A 23 -8.77 3.20 -15.49
C ARG A 23 -9.69 2.99 -14.29
N LYS A 24 -9.13 2.71 -13.11
CA LYS A 24 -9.85 2.53 -11.85
C LYS A 24 -9.13 3.28 -10.74
N ARG A 25 -9.83 4.18 -10.06
CA ARG A 25 -9.28 4.96 -8.94
C ARG A 25 -9.63 4.28 -7.64
N TRP A 26 -8.73 4.40 -6.66
CA TRP A 26 -8.97 3.85 -5.34
C TRP A 26 -10.21 4.49 -4.72
N GLU A 27 -10.33 5.80 -4.78
CA GLU A 27 -11.36 6.59 -4.10
C GLU A 27 -12.79 6.33 -4.62
N THR A 28 -12.93 5.70 -5.78
CA THR A 28 -14.23 5.48 -6.45
C THR A 28 -14.66 4.01 -6.47
N GLU A 29 -13.81 3.10 -5.99
CA GLU A 29 -14.07 1.67 -6.02
C GLU A 29 -14.28 1.13 -4.60
N PRO A 30 -15.12 0.09 -4.42
CA PRO A 30 -15.29 -0.53 -3.11
C PRO A 30 -14.07 -1.37 -2.73
N HIS A 31 -13.71 -1.37 -1.44
CA HIS A 31 -12.57 -2.10 -0.88
C HIS A 31 -12.97 -3.11 0.21
N PRO A 32 -13.77 -4.14 -0.11
CA PRO A 32 -14.26 -5.10 0.89
C PRO A 32 -13.17 -6.10 1.28
N TYR A 33 -12.56 -5.93 2.46
CA TYR A 33 -11.53 -6.85 2.95
C TYR A 33 -11.95 -7.62 4.20
N ILE A 34 -11.56 -8.90 4.21
CA ILE A 34 -11.62 -9.78 5.36
C ILE A 34 -10.20 -10.25 5.64
N PHE A 35 -9.73 -10.01 6.85
CA PHE A 35 -8.43 -10.49 7.32
C PHE A 35 -8.61 -11.55 8.38
N PHE A 36 -7.83 -12.62 8.29
CA PHE A 36 -7.59 -13.51 9.41
C PHE A 36 -6.37 -12.95 10.15
N ASN A 37 -6.57 -12.60 11.41
CA ASN A 37 -5.55 -11.92 12.20
C ASN A 37 -4.42 -12.89 12.59
N ASP A 38 -3.31 -12.34 13.04
CA ASP A 38 -2.09 -13.10 13.36
C ASP A 38 -2.29 -14.03 14.56
N ASP A 39 -3.26 -13.73 15.44
CA ASP A 39 -3.65 -14.59 16.57
C ASP A 39 -4.31 -15.91 16.14
N HIS A 40 -4.54 -16.13 14.84
CA HIS A 40 -5.17 -17.29 14.24
C HIS A 40 -6.58 -17.61 14.77
N ALA A 41 -7.20 -16.68 15.48
CA ALA A 41 -8.48 -16.87 16.16
C ALA A 41 -9.51 -15.80 15.77
N SER A 42 -9.06 -14.57 15.55
CA SER A 42 -9.92 -13.43 15.26
C SER A 42 -9.87 -13.02 13.78
N MET A 43 -10.89 -12.27 13.37
CA MET A 43 -11.03 -11.76 12.02
C MET A 43 -11.32 -10.27 12.04
N THR A 44 -10.82 -9.56 11.04
CA THR A 44 -11.09 -8.13 10.83
C THR A 44 -11.86 -7.94 9.53
N PHE A 45 -13.05 -7.35 9.64
CA PHE A 45 -13.91 -6.98 8.51
C PHE A 45 -13.83 -5.47 8.33
N ILE A 46 -13.48 -4.98 7.14
CA ILE A 46 -13.34 -3.55 6.87
C ILE A 46 -13.68 -3.21 5.42
N GLY A 47 -14.26 -2.02 5.19
CA GLY A 47 -14.59 -1.51 3.86
C GLY A 47 -15.93 -2.01 3.30
N PHE A 48 -16.71 -2.77 4.07
CA PHE A 48 -18.06 -3.20 3.72
C PHE A 48 -18.86 -3.61 4.96
N HIS A 49 -20.18 -3.55 4.86
CA HIS A 49 -21.12 -4.10 5.84
C HIS A 49 -21.87 -5.31 5.27
N LEU A 50 -22.39 -6.13 6.16
CA LEU A 50 -23.20 -7.30 5.91
C LEU A 50 -24.65 -7.02 6.27
N GLN A 51 -25.56 -7.28 5.34
CA GLN A 51 -26.99 -7.04 5.52
C GLN A 51 -27.79 -8.29 5.11
N PRO A 52 -28.56 -8.91 6.03
CA PRO A 52 -29.49 -9.99 5.68
C PRO A 52 -30.51 -9.53 4.65
N ASN A 53 -30.84 -10.39 3.70
CA ASN A 53 -31.82 -10.14 2.65
C ASN A 53 -33.06 -11.05 2.76
N ASP A 54 -34.07 -10.78 1.95
CA ASP A 54 -35.35 -11.50 1.98
C ASP A 54 -35.26 -12.94 1.45
N GLN A 55 -34.13 -13.33 0.86
CA GLN A 55 -33.90 -14.66 0.27
C GLN A 55 -33.21 -15.62 1.26
N ASN A 56 -33.15 -15.30 2.55
CA ASN A 56 -32.46 -16.07 3.58
C ASN A 56 -30.92 -16.14 3.41
N PHE A 57 -30.36 -15.15 2.73
CA PHE A 57 -28.92 -14.92 2.57
C PHE A 57 -28.52 -13.57 3.17
N VAL A 58 -27.23 -13.26 3.10
CA VAL A 58 -26.65 -11.98 3.52
C VAL A 58 -25.87 -11.38 2.36
N ASP A 59 -26.12 -10.10 2.08
CA ASP A 59 -25.43 -9.30 1.07
C ASP A 59 -24.27 -8.53 1.70
N ALA A 60 -23.22 -8.27 0.91
CA ALA A 60 -22.18 -7.31 1.23
C ALA A 60 -22.51 -5.96 0.58
N ILE A 61 -22.56 -4.90 1.39
CA ILE A 61 -22.96 -3.55 0.99
C ILE A 61 -21.86 -2.53 1.31
N GLU A 62 -21.84 -1.43 0.55
CA GLU A 62 -21.04 -0.27 0.88
C GLU A 62 -21.64 0.44 2.11
N PRO A 63 -20.86 0.74 3.17
CA PRO A 63 -21.39 1.23 4.44
C PRO A 63 -22.13 2.58 4.30
N THR A 64 -21.62 3.48 3.47
CA THR A 64 -22.15 4.86 3.36
C THR A 64 -23.36 4.95 2.43
N SER A 65 -23.31 4.34 1.25
CA SER A 65 -24.38 4.46 0.25
C SER A 65 -25.46 3.38 0.37
N GLY A 66 -25.18 2.29 1.09
CA GLY A 66 -26.03 1.09 1.10
C GLY A 66 -26.05 0.33 -0.24
N ARG A 67 -25.23 0.73 -1.22
CA ARG A 67 -25.13 0.04 -2.51
C ARG A 67 -24.63 -1.38 -2.28
N VAL A 68 -25.30 -2.35 -2.90
CA VAL A 68 -24.84 -3.74 -2.86
C VAL A 68 -23.55 -3.89 -3.66
N ILE A 69 -22.48 -4.28 -2.97
CA ILE A 69 -21.19 -4.65 -3.56
C ILE A 69 -21.28 -6.07 -4.13
N LYS A 70 -21.84 -7.01 -3.34
CA LYS A 70 -22.02 -8.40 -3.75
C LYS A 70 -23.21 -9.03 -3.04
N ARG A 71 -24.12 -9.65 -3.81
CA ARG A 71 -25.28 -10.37 -3.27
C ARG A 71 -24.90 -11.76 -2.76
N ASN A 72 -25.66 -12.26 -1.80
CA ASN A 72 -25.64 -13.64 -1.32
C ASN A 72 -24.22 -14.13 -0.97
N VAL A 73 -23.44 -13.33 -0.24
CA VAL A 73 -22.05 -13.68 0.13
C VAL A 73 -21.98 -14.81 1.16
N MET A 74 -23.02 -14.99 1.96
CA MET A 74 -23.16 -16.10 2.90
C MET A 74 -24.63 -16.40 3.19
N THR A 75 -24.90 -17.60 3.71
CA THR A 75 -26.22 -17.98 4.21
C THR A 75 -26.54 -17.26 5.52
N LYS A 76 -27.83 -17.07 5.84
CA LYS A 76 -28.24 -16.54 7.15
C LYS A 76 -27.76 -17.43 8.31
N ALA A 77 -27.74 -18.75 8.12
CA ALA A 77 -27.25 -19.68 9.13
C ALA A 77 -25.77 -19.45 9.48
N LEU A 78 -24.90 -19.26 8.47
CA LEU A 78 -23.48 -18.97 8.71
C LEU A 78 -23.31 -17.61 9.40
N TYR A 79 -24.05 -16.59 8.95
CA TYR A 79 -24.00 -15.26 9.54
C TYR A 79 -24.38 -15.25 11.03
N GLU A 80 -25.48 -15.92 11.40
CA GLU A 80 -25.88 -16.06 12.80
C GLU A 80 -24.87 -16.91 13.60
N GLY A 81 -24.30 -17.94 13.00
CA GLY A 81 -23.22 -18.73 13.61
C GLY A 81 -21.99 -17.88 13.95
N LEU A 82 -21.54 -17.04 13.01
CA LEU A 82 -20.39 -16.15 13.23
C LEU A 82 -20.70 -15.02 14.23
N LYS A 83 -21.94 -14.52 14.26
CA LYS A 83 -22.39 -13.60 15.31
C LYS A 83 -22.31 -14.23 16.70
N LEU A 84 -22.71 -15.49 16.85
CA LEU A 84 -22.60 -16.22 18.11
C LEU A 84 -21.14 -16.37 18.56
N GLN A 85 -20.21 -16.49 17.60
CA GLN A 85 -18.76 -16.47 17.84
C GLN A 85 -18.19 -15.05 18.05
N ARG A 86 -19.05 -14.02 18.13
CA ARG A 86 -18.68 -12.62 18.34
C ARG A 86 -17.74 -12.04 17.27
N VAL A 87 -17.86 -12.52 16.02
CA VAL A 87 -17.13 -11.92 14.90
C VAL A 87 -17.55 -10.45 14.74
N PRO A 88 -16.61 -9.49 14.68
CA PRO A 88 -16.92 -8.06 14.71
C PRO A 88 -17.35 -7.55 13.33
N PHE A 89 -18.57 -7.93 12.91
CA PHE A 89 -19.18 -7.42 11.69
C PHE A 89 -19.60 -5.96 11.81
N ASN A 90 -19.63 -5.27 10.67
CA ASN A 90 -20.24 -3.94 10.51
C ASN A 90 -19.68 -2.89 11.48
N ILE A 91 -18.40 -2.99 11.82
CA ILE A 91 -17.69 -1.99 12.61
C ILE A 91 -17.49 -0.75 11.75
N ASP A 92 -17.98 0.38 12.23
CA ASP A 92 -17.64 1.69 11.68
C ASP A 92 -16.29 2.15 12.23
N PHE A 93 -15.24 2.03 11.41
CA PHE A 93 -13.88 2.38 11.80
C PHE A 93 -13.67 3.88 12.01
N ASP A 94 -14.49 4.75 11.42
CA ASP A 94 -14.31 6.19 11.57
C ASP A 94 -14.78 6.67 12.94
N SER A 95 -15.80 6.04 13.53
CA SER A 95 -16.31 6.35 14.87
C SER A 95 -15.57 5.69 16.03
N LEU A 96 -14.66 4.74 15.76
CA LEU A 96 -13.85 4.11 16.81
C LEU A 96 -12.89 5.10 17.50
N PRO A 97 -12.65 4.93 18.81
CA PRO A 97 -11.53 5.59 19.48
C PRO A 97 -10.19 5.24 18.81
N ARG A 98 -9.26 6.18 18.80
CA ARG A 98 -7.95 6.02 18.14
C ARG A 98 -7.19 4.78 18.60
N GLY A 99 -7.18 4.50 19.90
CA GLY A 99 -6.53 3.31 20.46
C GLY A 99 -7.08 2.00 19.89
N GLU A 100 -8.40 1.90 19.72
CA GLU A 100 -9.03 0.72 19.11
C GLU A 100 -8.70 0.59 17.61
N LYS A 101 -8.57 1.72 16.89
CA LYS A 101 -8.11 1.70 15.49
C LYS A 101 -6.69 1.15 15.38
N ILE A 102 -5.80 1.60 16.25
CA ILE A 102 -4.41 1.13 16.34
C ILE A 102 -4.37 -0.36 16.67
N GLU A 103 -5.11 -0.80 17.70
CA GLU A 103 -5.15 -2.22 18.11
C GLU A 103 -5.62 -3.11 16.97
N ARG A 104 -6.72 -2.76 16.31
CA ARG A 104 -7.25 -3.54 15.17
C ARG A 104 -6.28 -3.59 14.00
N LEU A 105 -5.63 -2.47 13.68
CA LEU A 105 -4.60 -2.44 12.64
C LEU A 105 -3.42 -3.35 13.00
N CYS A 106 -2.93 -3.26 14.23
CA CYS A 106 -1.84 -4.10 14.75
C CYS A 106 -2.19 -5.59 14.75
N ASN A 107 -3.42 -5.97 15.09
CA ASN A 107 -3.88 -7.37 15.06
C ASN A 107 -3.80 -7.97 13.65
N VAL A 108 -4.12 -7.18 12.62
CA VAL A 108 -3.96 -7.62 11.22
C VAL A 108 -2.49 -7.67 10.81
N LEU A 109 -1.69 -6.71 11.27
CA LEU A 109 -0.25 -6.61 10.94
C LEU A 109 0.63 -7.60 11.72
N GLY A 110 0.10 -8.29 12.72
CA GLY A 110 0.86 -9.20 13.61
C GLY A 110 1.76 -8.48 14.61
N ILE A 111 1.37 -7.28 15.04
CA ILE A 111 2.15 -6.47 16.00
C ILE A 111 1.59 -6.72 17.41
N GLN A 112 2.40 -7.36 18.26
CA GLN A 112 1.98 -7.79 19.60
C GLN A 112 1.83 -6.64 20.63
N TRP A 113 2.61 -5.57 20.48
CA TRP A 113 2.65 -4.46 21.44
C TRP A 113 2.31 -3.14 20.73
N PRO A 114 1.03 -2.85 20.48
CA PRO A 114 0.64 -1.67 19.73
C PRO A 114 1.16 -0.38 20.40
N LEU A 115 1.94 0.39 19.67
CA LEU A 115 2.37 1.73 20.05
C LEU A 115 1.98 2.68 18.94
N ASP A 116 1.30 3.76 19.28
CA ASP A 116 0.94 4.80 18.33
C ASP A 116 2.17 5.63 17.93
N PRO A 117 2.60 5.61 16.66
CA PRO A 117 3.84 6.28 16.26
C PRO A 117 3.68 7.79 16.03
N ASP A 118 2.47 8.27 15.71
CA ASP A 118 2.20 9.68 15.40
C ASP A 118 0.73 9.99 15.68
N GLU A 119 0.45 10.53 16.87
CA GLU A 119 -0.90 10.95 17.29
C GLU A 119 -1.54 11.98 16.35
N THR A 120 -0.74 12.71 15.58
CA THR A 120 -1.22 13.75 14.66
C THR A 120 -1.60 13.22 13.28
N TYR A 121 -1.30 11.95 12.97
CA TYR A 121 -1.73 11.32 11.71
C TYR A 121 -3.16 10.80 11.83
N GLU A 122 -4.06 11.21 10.95
CA GLU A 122 -5.47 10.83 11.03
C GLU A 122 -5.72 9.41 10.48
N LEU A 123 -6.24 8.54 11.35
CA LEU A 123 -6.61 7.16 11.02
C LEU A 123 -8.06 7.08 10.56
N THR A 124 -8.31 7.51 9.33
CA THR A 124 -9.58 7.28 8.64
C THR A 124 -9.68 5.84 8.15
N THR A 125 -10.89 5.35 7.91
CA THR A 125 -11.13 4.04 7.27
C THR A 125 -10.35 3.89 5.97
N ASP A 126 -10.27 4.95 5.16
CA ASP A 126 -9.54 4.98 3.90
C ASP A 126 -8.01 4.81 4.09
N ASN A 127 -7.41 5.55 5.03
CA ASN A 127 -5.98 5.42 5.33
C ASN A 127 -5.64 4.01 5.86
N ILE A 128 -6.48 3.46 6.74
CA ILE A 128 -6.34 2.08 7.26
C ILE A 128 -6.42 1.08 6.10
N LEU A 129 -7.43 1.18 5.23
CA LEU A 129 -7.58 0.29 4.07
C LEU A 129 -6.36 0.34 3.14
N LYS A 130 -5.80 1.53 2.89
CA LYS A 130 -4.58 1.70 2.10
C LYS A 130 -3.37 1.01 2.73
N MET A 131 -3.17 1.17 4.04
CA MET A 131 -2.11 0.48 4.79
C MET A 131 -2.27 -1.05 4.73
N LEU A 132 -3.49 -1.53 4.94
CA LEU A 132 -3.80 -2.96 4.89
C LEU A 132 -3.63 -3.55 3.48
N ALA A 133 -3.99 -2.80 2.43
CA ALA A 133 -3.75 -3.20 1.05
C ALA A 133 -2.26 -3.30 0.71
N ILE A 134 -1.44 -2.37 1.21
CA ILE A 134 0.04 -2.43 1.10
C ILE A 134 0.56 -3.68 1.82
N HIS A 135 0.15 -3.90 3.07
CA HIS A 135 0.54 -5.09 3.83
C HIS A 135 0.20 -6.39 3.10
N MET A 136 -1.01 -6.53 2.56
CA MET A 136 -1.41 -7.74 1.84
C MET A 136 -0.63 -7.96 0.55
N ARG A 137 -0.33 -6.89 -0.19
CA ARG A 137 0.49 -7.01 -1.39
C ARG A 137 1.87 -7.57 -1.03
N PHE A 138 2.49 -7.09 0.03
CA PHE A 138 3.74 -7.67 0.52
C PHE A 138 3.60 -9.12 0.95
N ARG A 139 2.57 -9.44 1.74
CA ARG A 139 2.31 -10.80 2.22
C ARG A 139 2.09 -11.80 1.06
N CYS A 140 1.53 -11.34 -0.05
CA CYS A 140 1.32 -12.13 -1.26
C CYS A 140 2.46 -12.03 -2.29
N GLY A 141 3.55 -11.33 -2.00
CA GLY A 141 4.67 -11.15 -2.94
C GLY A 141 4.34 -10.28 -4.17
N ILE A 142 3.29 -9.47 -4.11
CA ILE A 142 2.85 -8.58 -5.19
C ILE A 142 3.61 -7.25 -5.09
N PRO A 143 4.24 -6.75 -6.18
CA PRO A 143 4.88 -5.44 -6.18
C PRO A 143 3.94 -4.30 -5.77
N VAL A 144 4.46 -3.35 -4.99
CA VAL A 144 3.71 -2.19 -4.49
C VAL A 144 4.18 -0.94 -5.21
N ILE A 145 3.31 -0.42 -6.07
CA ILE A 145 3.47 0.88 -6.72
C ILE A 145 2.23 1.72 -6.43
N ILE A 146 2.42 2.93 -5.92
CA ILE A 146 1.34 3.83 -5.51
C ILE A 146 1.37 5.07 -6.40
N MET A 147 0.34 5.27 -7.21
CA MET A 147 0.21 6.48 -8.01
C MET A 147 -0.67 7.50 -7.31
N GLY A 148 -0.22 8.75 -7.22
CA GLY A 148 -1.02 9.85 -6.66
C GLY A 148 -0.29 11.18 -6.81
N GLU A 149 -1.01 12.29 -6.70
CA GLU A 149 -0.42 13.63 -6.80
C GLU A 149 0.52 13.94 -5.63
N THR A 150 1.46 14.88 -5.81
CA THR A 150 2.27 15.40 -4.72
C THR A 150 1.35 15.99 -3.64
N GLY A 151 1.69 15.78 -2.37
CA GLY A 151 0.90 16.30 -1.25
C GLY A 151 -0.31 15.45 -0.84
N CYS A 152 -0.66 14.37 -1.56
CA CYS A 152 -1.78 13.49 -1.18
C CYS A 152 -1.47 12.53 0.00
N GLY A 153 -0.36 12.73 0.72
CA GLY A 153 -0.05 11.99 1.95
C GLY A 153 0.63 10.62 1.79
N LYS A 154 1.04 10.20 0.57
CA LYS A 154 1.68 8.88 0.31
C LYS A 154 2.84 8.59 1.27
N THR A 155 3.80 9.51 1.32
CA THR A 155 5.01 9.39 2.15
C THR A 155 4.67 9.32 3.63
N ARG A 156 3.67 10.10 4.08
CA ARG A 156 3.25 10.12 5.48
C ARG A 156 2.53 8.82 5.88
N LEU A 157 1.70 8.26 4.99
CA LEU A 157 1.03 6.97 5.18
C LEU A 157 2.04 5.82 5.30
N ILE A 158 3.02 5.76 4.39
CA ILE A 158 4.05 4.72 4.42
C ILE A 158 4.93 4.86 5.66
N LYS A 159 5.32 6.10 6.01
CA LYS A 159 6.10 6.37 7.22
C LYS A 159 5.35 5.90 8.47
N PHE A 160 4.07 6.24 8.59
CA PHE A 160 3.23 5.78 9.70
C PHE A 160 3.19 4.25 9.79
N LEU A 161 2.96 3.55 8.67
CA LEU A 161 2.95 2.09 8.62
C LEU A 161 4.30 1.47 9.06
N CYS A 162 5.41 2.07 8.66
CA CYS A 162 6.74 1.59 9.05
C CYS A 162 6.98 1.83 10.55
N GLU A 163 6.71 3.03 11.05
CA GLU A 163 6.90 3.35 12.47
C GLU A 163 5.99 2.51 13.38
N LEU A 164 4.77 2.22 12.93
CA LEU A 164 3.84 1.32 13.62
C LEU A 164 4.45 -0.10 13.76
N ARG A 165 5.02 -0.66 12.68
CA ARG A 165 5.68 -1.98 12.72
C ARG A 165 6.90 -2.03 13.63
N ARG A 166 7.65 -0.93 13.72
CA ARG A 166 8.85 -0.81 14.57
C ARG A 166 8.50 -0.82 16.06
N SER A 167 7.25 -0.50 16.43
CA SER A 167 6.75 -0.61 17.79
C SER A 167 7.65 0.06 18.85
N GLY A 168 8.25 1.21 18.50
CA GLY A 168 9.12 1.99 19.40
C GLY A 168 10.61 1.63 19.40
N VAL A 169 11.04 0.53 18.77
CA VAL A 169 12.46 0.10 18.71
C VAL A 169 13.33 1.15 18.03
N ALA A 170 14.33 1.74 18.67
CA ALA A 170 15.09 2.89 18.16
C ALA A 170 16.08 2.60 17.00
N THR A 171 15.57 2.13 15.85
CA THR A 171 16.30 1.90 14.60
C THR A 171 15.55 2.50 13.41
N GLU A 172 16.22 2.71 12.28
CA GLU A 172 15.56 3.10 11.03
C GLU A 172 15.02 1.84 10.34
N ASN A 173 13.72 1.80 10.04
CA ASN A 173 13.11 0.71 9.28
C ASN A 173 12.47 1.15 7.96
N MET A 174 12.70 2.41 7.57
CA MET A 174 12.26 2.96 6.30
C MET A 174 13.36 3.83 5.70
N LYS A 175 13.90 3.42 4.55
CA LYS A 175 14.84 4.20 3.75
C LYS A 175 14.09 4.93 2.65
N LEU A 176 13.98 6.26 2.76
CA LEU A 176 13.36 7.11 1.74
C LEU A 176 14.36 7.53 0.66
N VAL A 177 14.04 7.25 -0.60
CA VAL A 177 14.82 7.70 -1.77
C VAL A 177 13.96 8.64 -2.60
N LYS A 178 14.33 9.92 -2.62
CA LYS A 178 13.75 10.93 -3.51
C LYS A 178 14.35 10.79 -4.91
N VAL A 179 13.59 10.23 -5.85
CA VAL A 179 14.02 10.07 -7.23
C VAL A 179 13.84 11.39 -7.97
N HIS A 180 14.80 11.73 -8.85
CA HIS A 180 14.77 12.91 -9.70
C HIS A 180 15.45 12.61 -11.05
N GLY A 181 15.42 13.56 -11.99
CA GLY A 181 15.98 13.37 -13.35
C GLY A 181 17.49 13.07 -13.40
N GLY A 182 18.22 13.31 -12.31
CA GLY A 182 19.64 12.97 -12.18
C GLY A 182 19.91 11.62 -11.51
N THR A 183 18.88 10.91 -11.05
CA THR A 183 19.02 9.61 -10.40
C THR A 183 19.38 8.55 -11.44
N THR A 184 20.57 7.95 -11.32
CA THR A 184 21.05 6.90 -12.25
C THR A 184 20.71 5.49 -11.75
N SER A 185 20.81 4.50 -12.63
CA SER A 185 20.66 3.08 -12.25
C SER A 185 21.63 2.67 -11.14
N ASP A 186 22.88 3.10 -11.21
CA ASP A 186 23.88 2.78 -10.17
C ASP A 186 23.51 3.38 -8.82
N MET A 187 22.96 4.59 -8.77
CA MET A 187 22.45 5.17 -7.53
C MET A 187 21.30 4.34 -6.94
N ILE A 188 20.36 3.90 -7.78
CA ILE A 188 19.24 3.04 -7.36
C ILE A 188 19.78 1.74 -6.75
N TYR A 189 20.66 1.04 -7.46
CA TYR A 189 21.23 -0.22 -7.00
C TYR A 189 22.02 -0.09 -5.70
N THR A 190 22.81 0.98 -5.55
CA THR A 190 23.51 1.26 -4.29
C THR A 190 22.53 1.44 -3.14
N LYS A 191 21.43 2.19 -3.34
CA LYS A 191 20.40 2.37 -2.31
C LYS A 191 19.66 1.08 -1.97
N VAL A 192 19.50 0.18 -2.92
CA VAL A 192 18.93 -1.16 -2.67
C VAL A 192 19.87 -1.98 -1.78
N ARG A 193 21.17 -2.03 -2.09
CA ARG A 193 22.14 -2.76 -1.26
C ARG A 193 22.24 -2.21 0.16
N GLU A 194 22.31 -0.88 0.31
CA GLU A 194 22.26 -0.23 1.63
C GLU A 194 20.97 -0.58 2.39
N ALA A 195 19.84 -0.75 1.70
CA ALA A 195 18.57 -1.12 2.34
C ALA A 195 18.51 -2.61 2.72
N GLU A 196 19.14 -3.51 1.96
CA GLU A 196 19.24 -4.93 2.31
C GLU A 196 20.04 -5.13 3.60
N GLU A 197 21.11 -4.37 3.80
CA GLU A 197 21.91 -4.42 5.03
C GLU A 197 21.08 -4.01 6.25
N ILE A 198 20.37 -2.88 6.16
CA ILE A 198 19.46 -2.41 7.23
C ILE A 198 18.33 -3.40 7.48
N ALA A 199 17.74 -3.94 6.41
CA ALA A 199 16.65 -4.90 6.52
C ALA A 199 17.10 -6.20 7.20
N SER A 200 18.26 -6.74 6.81
CA SER A 200 18.81 -7.96 7.39
C SER A 200 19.06 -7.78 8.88
N PHE A 201 19.71 -6.68 9.27
CA PHE A 201 19.95 -6.34 10.67
C PHE A 201 18.65 -6.23 11.48
N ASN A 202 17.67 -5.46 10.98
CA ASN A 202 16.40 -5.30 11.68
C ASN A 202 15.61 -6.62 11.79
N LYS A 203 15.71 -7.46 10.77
CA LYS A 203 15.05 -8.77 10.75
C LYS A 203 15.67 -9.72 11.77
N GLU A 204 17.00 -9.77 11.84
CA GLU A 204 17.76 -10.63 12.75
C GLU A 204 17.64 -10.18 14.21
N GLU A 205 17.81 -8.88 14.48
CA GLU A 205 17.85 -8.36 15.85
C GLU A 205 16.45 -8.11 16.46
N TYR A 206 15.48 -7.72 15.63
CA TYR A 206 14.18 -7.25 16.12
C TYR A 206 12.97 -7.97 15.49
N GLY A 207 13.16 -8.83 14.50
CA GLY A 207 12.12 -9.66 13.91
C GLY A 207 11.17 -8.97 12.93
N PHE A 208 11.36 -7.69 12.62
CA PHE A 208 10.49 -6.95 11.68
C PHE A 208 11.16 -6.62 10.35
N ASP A 209 10.33 -6.40 9.34
CA ASP A 209 10.75 -6.04 7.98
C ASP A 209 11.07 -4.53 7.87
N SER A 210 11.93 -4.18 6.90
CA SER A 210 12.26 -2.78 6.56
C SER A 210 11.79 -2.41 5.17
N VAL A 211 11.50 -1.13 4.94
CA VAL A 211 10.97 -0.62 3.67
C VAL A 211 12.00 0.27 2.97
N LEU A 212 12.30 -0.03 1.71
CA LEU A 212 12.89 0.92 0.78
C LEU A 212 11.77 1.61 -0.01
N PHE A 213 11.64 2.92 0.15
CA PHE A 213 10.61 3.70 -0.51
C PHE A 213 11.19 4.65 -1.55
N PHE A 214 10.96 4.36 -2.83
CA PHE A 214 11.26 5.25 -3.95
C PHE A 214 10.09 6.23 -4.14
N ASP A 215 10.28 7.48 -3.72
CA ASP A 215 9.31 8.55 -3.95
C ASP A 215 9.60 9.25 -5.29
N GLU A 216 8.54 9.64 -6.00
CA GLU A 216 8.62 10.23 -7.34
C GLU A 216 9.38 9.37 -8.36
N ALA A 217 9.21 8.05 -8.28
CA ALA A 217 9.97 7.03 -9.02
C ALA A 217 9.91 7.17 -10.55
N ASN A 218 8.92 7.86 -11.11
CA ASN A 218 8.78 8.08 -12.55
C ASN A 218 9.41 9.39 -13.07
N THR A 219 10.22 10.08 -12.27
CA THR A 219 10.94 11.31 -12.68
C THR A 219 12.33 11.05 -13.26
N THR A 220 12.79 9.79 -13.27
CA THR A 220 14.10 9.37 -13.81
C THR A 220 13.94 8.56 -15.11
N GLU A 221 14.94 8.63 -15.98
CA GLU A 221 15.09 7.71 -17.12
C GLU A 221 15.47 6.29 -16.69
N ALA A 222 15.98 6.10 -15.47
CA ALA A 222 16.38 4.81 -14.91
C ALA A 222 15.21 4.02 -14.29
N ILE A 223 13.96 4.29 -14.68
CA ILE A 223 12.75 3.64 -14.15
C ILE A 223 12.77 2.11 -14.36
N SER A 224 13.44 1.63 -15.40
CA SER A 224 13.64 0.21 -15.67
C SER A 224 14.39 -0.50 -14.54
N SER A 225 15.34 0.17 -13.88
CA SER A 225 16.07 -0.36 -12.72
C SER A 225 15.16 -0.48 -11.51
N ILE A 226 14.21 0.45 -11.32
CA ILE A 226 13.19 0.36 -10.27
C ILE A 226 12.25 -0.82 -10.55
N LYS A 227 11.85 -1.02 -11.82
CA LYS A 227 11.06 -2.20 -12.23
C LYS A 227 11.82 -3.50 -11.94
N GLU A 228 13.10 -3.58 -12.29
CA GLU A 228 13.93 -4.78 -12.05
C GLU A 228 13.90 -5.17 -10.57
N VAL A 229 14.16 -4.19 -9.70
CA VAL A 229 14.21 -4.37 -8.25
C VAL A 229 12.83 -4.72 -7.68
N LEU A 230 11.76 -4.07 -8.15
CA LEU A 230 10.40 -4.30 -7.64
C LEU A 230 9.82 -5.64 -8.08
N CYS A 231 9.91 -5.94 -9.38
CA CYS A 231 9.21 -7.06 -10.02
C CYS A 231 10.09 -8.31 -10.11
N ASP A 232 11.33 -8.14 -10.57
CA ASP A 232 12.23 -9.27 -10.83
C ASP A 232 13.06 -9.64 -9.59
N LYS A 233 13.04 -8.79 -8.56
CA LYS A 233 13.81 -8.95 -7.31
C LYS A 233 15.30 -9.18 -7.59
N THR A 234 15.84 -8.39 -8.52
CA THR A 234 17.26 -8.46 -8.92
C THR A 234 17.90 -7.07 -8.97
N VAL A 235 19.23 -7.06 -8.92
CA VAL A 235 20.11 -5.90 -9.12
C VAL A 235 21.19 -6.31 -10.10
N LYS A 236 21.12 -5.78 -11.33
CA LYS A 236 21.98 -6.16 -12.47
C LYS A 236 21.92 -7.67 -12.74
N GLY A 237 20.73 -8.25 -12.65
CA GLY A 237 20.49 -9.69 -12.84
C GLY A 237 20.85 -10.59 -11.65
N SER A 238 21.52 -10.08 -10.62
CA SER A 238 21.77 -10.83 -9.38
C SER A 238 20.59 -10.69 -8.44
N SER A 239 20.05 -11.80 -7.94
CA SER A 239 18.91 -11.78 -7.00
C SER A 239 19.21 -10.95 -5.75
N LEU A 240 18.16 -10.33 -5.21
CA LEU A 240 18.16 -9.78 -3.86
C LEU A 240 18.33 -10.92 -2.85
N THR A 241 18.88 -10.59 -1.69
CA THR A 241 19.06 -11.52 -0.58
C THR A 241 17.70 -12.09 -0.17
N PRO A 242 17.47 -13.41 -0.31
CA PRO A 242 16.21 -14.01 0.10
C PRO A 242 15.97 -13.79 1.59
N ASP A 243 14.72 -13.57 1.96
CA ASP A 243 14.26 -13.51 3.36
C ASP A 243 14.98 -12.48 4.26
N CYS A 244 15.71 -11.52 3.69
CA CYS A 244 16.38 -10.44 4.43
C CYS A 244 15.41 -9.40 5.04
N GLY A 245 14.10 -9.59 4.88
CA GLY A 245 13.09 -8.66 5.40
C GLY A 245 12.98 -7.34 4.64
N LEU A 246 13.56 -7.20 3.43
CA LEU A 246 13.44 -5.99 2.62
C LEU A 246 12.13 -5.98 1.82
N GLN A 247 11.31 -4.96 2.06
CA GLN A 247 10.12 -4.62 1.29
C GLN A 247 10.37 -3.35 0.47
N ILE A 248 9.87 -3.29 -0.75
CA ILE A 248 10.16 -2.18 -1.68
C ILE A 248 8.85 -1.58 -2.17
N ILE A 249 8.71 -0.27 -2.02
CA ILE A 249 7.58 0.53 -2.51
C ILE A 249 8.11 1.56 -3.49
N ALA A 250 7.38 1.78 -4.57
CA ALA A 250 7.55 2.98 -5.38
C ALA A 250 6.28 3.84 -5.35
N ALA A 251 6.45 5.16 -5.34
CA ALA A 251 5.39 6.11 -5.60
C ALA A 251 5.66 6.88 -6.88
N CYS A 252 4.64 7.04 -7.70
CA CYS A 252 4.73 7.76 -8.98
C CYS A 252 3.69 8.89 -9.03
N ASN A 253 4.05 9.96 -9.72
CA ASN A 253 3.12 11.03 -10.04
C ASN A 253 2.28 10.63 -11.27
N PRO A 254 1.00 11.03 -11.34
CA PRO A 254 0.16 10.74 -12.50
C PRO A 254 0.69 11.46 -13.74
N TYR A 255 0.64 10.77 -14.89
CA TYR A 255 0.96 11.39 -16.17
C TYR A 255 -0.22 12.26 -16.60
N ARG A 256 0.00 13.58 -16.65
CA ARG A 256 -0.99 14.56 -17.12
C ARG A 256 -0.30 15.60 -17.98
N LYS A 257 -1.00 16.02 -19.04
CA LYS A 257 -0.61 17.17 -19.85
C LYS A 257 -1.11 18.44 -19.18
N HIS A 258 -0.33 19.51 -19.25
CA HIS A 258 -0.82 20.85 -18.91
C HIS A 258 -1.95 21.26 -19.86
N THR A 259 -2.80 22.17 -19.42
CA THR A 259 -3.82 22.76 -20.30
C THR A 259 -3.15 23.49 -21.46
N ASP A 260 -3.80 23.54 -22.62
CA ASP A 260 -3.23 24.22 -23.80
C ASP A 260 -2.94 25.70 -23.51
N GLU A 261 -3.77 26.36 -22.69
CA GLU A 261 -3.54 27.73 -22.21
C GLU A 261 -2.22 27.89 -21.44
N MET A 262 -1.82 26.90 -20.64
CA MET A 262 -0.54 26.93 -19.91
C MET A 262 0.64 26.64 -20.83
N ILE A 263 0.45 25.83 -21.88
CA ILE A 263 1.51 25.49 -22.84
C ILE A 263 1.80 26.66 -23.78
N GLN A 264 0.80 27.49 -24.08
CA GLN A 264 0.92 28.65 -24.97
C GLN A 264 1.45 29.92 -24.28
N ARG A 265 1.60 29.91 -22.95
CA ARG A 265 2.19 31.01 -22.17
C ARG A 265 3.71 30.92 -22.14
#